data_AF-A0A1Q7YSH7-F1
#
_entry.id   AF-A0A1Q7YSH7-F1
#
_cell.length_a   1.000
_cell.length_b   1.000
_cell.length_c   1.000
_cell.angle_alpha   90.00
_cell.angle_beta   90.00
_cell.angle_gamma   90.00
#
_symmetry.space_group_name_H-M   'P 1'
#
loop_
_entity.id
_entity.type
_entity.pdbx_description
1 polymer ?
#
loop_
_entity_poly.entity_id
_entity_poly.type
_entity_poly.pdbx_seq_one_letter_code
_entity_poly.pdbx_strand_id
1 'polypeptide(L)'
;MLLLLDLKMPRKSGFEVLAWVREQPGLKRLPVVVLSSSNQNPDINRAFDLGANSYLVKPGGLDRLLELVKNLNMYWLILNEKPGMGGR
;
A
#
# COMPACT_ATOMS: atom_id res chain seq x y z
N MET A 1 0.18 4.41 -11.68
CA MET A 1 1.16 3.52 -11.03
C MET A 1 0.64 3.19 -9.63
N LEU A 2 0.90 2.00 -9.10
CA LEU A 2 0.47 1.54 -7.78
C LEU A 2 1.70 0.97 -7.05
N LEU A 3 1.85 1.29 -5.76
CA LEU A 3 2.83 0.65 -4.88
C LEU A 3 2.13 -0.27 -3.89
N LEU A 4 2.48 -1.55 -3.91
CA LEU A 4 2.14 -2.50 -2.86
C LEU A 4 3.33 -2.61 -1.89
N LEU A 5 3.13 -2.29 -0.62
CA LEU A 5 4.20 -2.12 0.36
C LEU A 5 4.05 -3.08 1.54
N ASP A 6 5.09 -3.86 1.83
CA ASP A 6 5.17 -4.64 3.06
C ASP A 6 5.76 -3.80 4.20
N LEU A 7 5.19 -3.90 5.40
CA LEU A 7 5.74 -3.25 6.59
C LEU A 7 6.87 -4.02 7.24
N LYS A 8 6.81 -5.36 7.17
CA LYS A 8 7.81 -6.23 7.79
C LYS A 8 8.86 -6.60 6.75
N MET A 9 9.77 -5.67 6.50
CA MET A 9 10.92 -5.89 5.63
C MET A 9 12.21 -6.02 6.45
N PRO A 10 13.16 -6.87 6.02
CA PRO A 10 14.48 -6.89 6.62
C PRO A 10 15.23 -5.59 6.26
N ARG A 11 15.89 -4.98 7.26
CA ARG A 11 16.78 -3.80 7.18
C ARG A 11 16.13 -2.42 7.17
N LYS A 12 14.97 -2.21 6.53
CA LYS A 12 14.22 -0.94 6.56
C LYS A 12 12.77 -1.20 6.89
N SER A 13 12.18 -0.36 7.74
CA SER A 13 10.75 -0.48 8.05
C SER A 13 9.92 -0.02 6.86
N GLY A 14 8.83 -0.73 6.53
CA GLY A 14 7.91 -0.22 5.50
C GLY A 14 7.28 1.12 5.90
N PHE A 15 7.22 1.46 7.19
CA PHE A 15 6.82 2.79 7.62
C PHE A 15 7.81 3.88 7.15
N GLU A 16 9.11 3.61 7.19
CA GLU A 16 10.13 4.55 6.69
C GLU A 16 10.03 4.72 5.18
N VAL A 17 9.77 3.63 4.45
CA VAL A 17 9.56 3.68 3.00
C VAL A 17 8.30 4.49 2.68
N LEU A 18 7.20 4.27 3.41
CA LEU A 18 5.96 5.02 3.20
C LEU A 18 6.16 6.52 3.46
N ALA A 19 6.81 6.88 4.57
CA ALA A 19 7.13 8.26 4.91
C ALA A 19 7.98 8.90 3.79
N TRP A 20 9.05 8.24 3.38
CA TRP A 20 9.93 8.70 2.31
C TRP A 20 9.19 8.92 0.99
N VAL A 21 8.28 8.01 0.60
CA VAL A 21 7.46 8.14 -0.62
C VAL A 21 6.62 9.41 -0.58
N ARG A 22 6.05 9.78 0.57
CA ARG A 22 5.23 10.99 0.72
C ARG A 22 6.04 12.28 0.70
N GLU A 23 7.33 12.23 1.02
CA GLU A 23 8.24 13.36 0.90
C GLU A 23 8.65 13.64 -0.56
N GLN A 24 8.61 12.63 -1.45
CA GLN A 24 9.04 12.79 -2.84
C GLN A 24 8.01 13.58 -3.67
N PRO A 25 8.35 14.77 -4.21
CA PRO A 25 7.39 15.63 -4.95
C PRO A 25 6.66 14.92 -6.09
N GLY A 26 7.34 14.05 -6.83
CA GLY A 26 6.77 13.27 -7.94
C GLY A 26 5.90 12.08 -7.51
N LEU A 27 5.98 11.65 -6.25
CA LEU A 27 5.27 10.46 -5.74
C LEU A 27 4.20 10.80 -4.71
N LYS A 28 4.00 12.08 -4.36
CA LYS A 28 3.01 12.52 -3.37
C LYS A 28 1.61 11.93 -3.58
N ARG A 29 1.20 11.79 -4.85
CA ARG A 29 -0.10 11.23 -5.25
C ARG A 29 -0.06 9.75 -5.63
N LEU A 30 1.09 9.08 -5.52
CA LEU A 30 1.20 7.65 -5.83
C LEU A 30 0.30 6.86 -4.87
N PRO A 31 -0.69 6.09 -5.36
CA PRO A 31 -1.44 5.16 -4.52
C PRO A 31 -0.50 4.14 -3.88
N VAL A 32 -0.51 4.07 -2.55
CA VAL A 32 0.25 3.09 -1.76
C VAL A 32 -0.73 2.23 -0.98
N VAL A 33 -0.72 0.93 -1.26
CA VAL A 33 -1.48 -0.07 -0.52
C VAL A 33 -0.50 -0.85 0.35
N VAL A 34 -0.72 -0.83 1.66
CA VAL A 34 0.06 -1.64 2.59
C VAL A 34 -0.47 -3.07 2.61
N LEU A 35 0.42 -4.05 2.54
CA LEU A 35 0.14 -5.48 2.69
C LEU A 35 1.06 -6.06 3.77
N SER A 36 0.54 -6.22 4.99
CA SER A 36 1.32 -6.55 6.19
C SER A 36 0.77 -7.78 6.90
N SER A 37 1.62 -8.53 7.62
CA SER A 37 1.12 -9.60 8.50
C SER A 37 0.62 -9.11 9.86
N SER A 38 0.83 -7.82 10.18
CA SER A 38 0.24 -7.23 11.38
C SER A 38 -1.23 -6.88 11.14
N ASN A 39 -2.07 -7.16 12.12
CA ASN A 39 -3.47 -6.74 12.18
C ASN A 39 -3.74 -5.85 13.41
N GLN A 40 -2.67 -5.29 14.00
CA GLN A 40 -2.75 -4.49 15.21
C GLN A 40 -3.14 -3.06 14.89
N ASN A 41 -4.11 -2.51 15.63
CA ASN A 41 -4.61 -1.14 15.43
C ASN A 41 -3.51 -0.07 15.40
N PRO A 42 -2.46 -0.11 16.25
CA PRO A 42 -1.37 0.87 16.18
C PRO A 42 -0.64 0.89 14.84
N ASP A 43 -0.40 -0.28 14.23
CA ASP A 43 0.27 -0.37 12.93
C ASP A 43 -0.61 0.12 11.79
N ILE A 44 -1.91 -0.19 11.87
CA ILE A 44 -2.91 0.24 10.90
C ILE A 44 -3.03 1.77 10.92
N ASN A 45 -3.24 2.35 12.11
CA ASN A 45 -3.36 3.80 12.29
C ASN A 45 -2.10 4.51 11.79
N ARG A 46 -0.92 4.04 12.22
CA ARG A 46 0.35 4.62 11.79
C ARG A 46 0.53 4.61 10.27
N ALA A 47 0.10 3.54 9.59
CA ALA A 47 0.19 3.48 8.13
C ALA A 47 -0.72 4.53 7.47
N PHE A 48 -1.95 4.71 7.95
CA PHE A 48 -2.84 5.74 7.44
C PHE A 48 -2.36 7.15 7.76
N ASP A 49 -1.83 7.40 8.96
CA ASP A 49 -1.24 8.69 9.35
C ASP A 49 -0.05 9.07 8.44
N LEU A 50 0.73 8.07 8.00
CA LEU A 50 1.81 8.23 7.04
C LEU A 50 1.33 8.27 5.57
N GLY A 51 0.03 8.26 5.33
CA GLY A 51 -0.58 8.47 4.02
C GLY A 51 -0.75 7.21 3.18
N ALA A 52 -0.86 6.01 3.77
CA ALA A 52 -1.32 4.84 3.04
C ALA A 52 -2.76 5.05 2.53
N ASN A 53 -3.06 4.56 1.33
CA ASN A 53 -4.41 4.62 0.75
C ASN A 53 -5.28 3.44 1.19
N SER A 54 -4.67 2.33 1.57
CA SER A 54 -5.34 1.14 2.08
C SER A 54 -4.36 0.28 2.87
N TYR A 55 -4.90 -0.53 3.79
CA TYR A 55 -4.15 -1.52 4.56
C TYR A 55 -4.81 -2.89 4.42
N LEU A 56 -4.04 -3.88 4.01
CA LEU A 56 -4.48 -5.26 3.85
C LEU A 56 -3.63 -6.16 4.74
N VAL A 57 -4.31 -7.02 5.50
CA VAL A 57 -3.62 -8.06 6.27
C VAL A 57 -3.32 -9.22 5.33
N LYS A 58 -2.07 -9.68 5.31
CA LYS A 58 -1.64 -10.83 4.52
C LYS A 58 -2.48 -12.05 4.91
N PRO A 59 -3.23 -12.64 3.97
CA PRO A 59 -4.05 -13.78 4.29
C PRO A 59 -3.17 -15.02 4.55
N GLY A 60 -3.64 -15.88 5.45
CA GLY A 60 -3.08 -17.20 5.62
C GLY A 60 -3.53 -18.13 4.49
N GLY A 61 -2.57 -18.68 3.75
CA GLY A 61 -2.80 -19.69 2.71
C GLY A 61 -2.83 -19.12 1.29
N LEU A 62 -2.50 -19.99 0.32
CA LEU A 62 -2.37 -19.63 -1.08
C LEU A 62 -3.70 -19.20 -1.71
N ASP A 63 -4.79 -19.92 -1.47
CA ASP A 63 -6.09 -19.64 -2.11
C ASP A 63 -6.61 -18.25 -1.76
N ARG A 64 -6.52 -17.87 -0.48
CA ARG A 64 -6.91 -16.52 -0.03
C ARG A 64 -5.97 -15.45 -0.56
N LEU A 65 -4.68 -15.76 -0.74
CA LEU A 65 -3.74 -14.83 -1.36
C LEU A 65 -4.09 -14.60 -2.84
N LEU A 66 -4.47 -15.66 -3.57
CA LEU A 66 -4.91 -15.56 -4.97
C LEU A 66 -6.19 -14.72 -5.08
N GLU A 67 -7.14 -14.90 -4.18
CA GLU A 67 -8.36 -14.08 -4.12
C GLU A 67 -8.05 -12.61 -3.84
N LEU A 68 -7.17 -12.33 -2.87
CA LEU A 68 -6.72 -10.97 -2.57
C LEU A 68 -6.09 -10.30 -3.79
N VAL A 69 -5.23 -11.00 -4.52
CA VAL A 69 -4.56 -10.47 -5.73
C VAL A 69 -5.58 -10.17 -6.84
N LYS A 70 -6.58 -11.04 -7.03
CA LYS A 70 -7.68 -10.77 -7.98
C LYS A 70 -8.44 -9.50 -7.62
N ASN A 71 -8.79 -9.34 -6.34
CA ASN A 71 -9.52 -8.16 -5.86
C ASN A 71 -8.69 -6.88 -5.99
N LEU A 72 -7.38 -6.95 -5.69
CA LEU A 72 -6.44 -5.85 -5.90
C LEU A 72 -6.36 -5.44 -7.37
N ASN A 73 -6.25 -6.41 -8.28
CA ASN A 73 -6.22 -6.15 -9.72
C ASN A 73 -7.51 -5.48 -10.20
N MET A 74 -8.66 -6.02 -9.82
CA MET A 74 -9.96 -5.48 -10.21
C MET A 74 -10.13 -4.04 -9.71
N TYR A 75 -9.91 -3.79 -8.42
CA TYR A 75 -10.13 -2.46 -7.87
C TYR A 75 -9.07 -1.46 -8.33
N TRP A 76 -7.79 -1.71 -8.07
CA TRP A 76 -6.76 -0.67 -8.24
C TRP A 76 -6.27 -0.48 -9.68
N LEU A 77 -6.34 -1.52 -10.51
CA LEU A 77 -5.77 -1.48 -11.85
C LEU A 77 -6.82 -1.27 -12.94
N ILE A 78 -8.03 -1.82 -12.75
CA ILE A 78 -9.12 -1.79 -13.73
C ILE A 78 -10.16 -0.71 -13.39
N LEU A 79 -10.71 -0.70 -12.17
CA LEU A 79 -11.83 0.18 -11.82
C LEU A 79 -11.39 1.57 -11.33
N ASN A 80 -10.28 1.65 -10.61
CA ASN A 80 -9.86 2.88 -9.96
C ASN A 80 -9.22 3.87 -10.94
N GLU A 81 -9.78 5.08 -11.01
CA GLU A 81 -9.17 6.21 -11.70
C GLU A 81 -7.90 6.69 -11.00
N LYS A 82 -6.82 6.84 -11.76
CA LYS A 82 -5.51 7.14 -11.20
C LYS A 82 -5.34 8.66 -11.10
N PRO A 83 -4.84 9.19 -9.98
CA PRO A 83 -4.57 10.61 -9.89
C PRO A 83 -3.53 11.00 -10.94
N GLY A 84 -3.74 12.14 -11.60
CA GLY A 84 -2.76 12.68 -12.55
C GLY A 84 -1.41 12.84 -11.86
N MET A 85 -0.39 12.16 -12.36
CA MET A 85 0.98 12.45 -11.95
C MET A 85 1.34 13.75 -12.66
N GLY A 86 1.58 14.82 -11.89
CA GLY A 86 1.74 16.18 -12.43
C GLY A 86 2.74 16.19 -13.58
N GLY A 87 2.22 16.40 -14.79
CA GLY A 87 2.94 16.23 -16.04
C GLY A 87 2.13 16.72 -17.25
N ARG A 88 1.27 17.72 -17.03
CA ARG A 88 0.84 18.83 -17.88
C ARG A 88 -0.27 19.57 -17.14
#